data_AF-A0A9W9QW01-F1
#
_entry.id   AF-A0A9W9QW01-F1
#
_cell.length_a   1.000
_cell.length_b   1.000
_cell.length_c   1.000
_cell.angle_alpha   90.00
_cell.angle_beta   90.00
_cell.angle_gamma   90.00
#
_symmetry.space_group_name_H-M   'P 1'
#
loop_
_entity.id
_entity.type
_entity.pdbx_description
1 polymer ?
#
loop_
_entity_poly.entity_id
_entity_poly.type
_entity_poly.pdbx_seq_one_letter_code
_entity_poly.pdbx_strand_id
1 'polypeptide(L)'
;MANNMTMDGHRAVPHDFKRVYSQTCENFAHKLETQVFAVLETKPNTDFKPVEDRIAELGDKALEIGFLANAGEMSIRDHPKVKLKWGNLSVQEICRKIKDELHDIREQFHHTDRKASAERLAALAMVLPF
;
A
#
# COMPACT_ATOMS: atom_id res chain seq x y z
N MET A 1 37.45 27.91 13.81
CA MET A 1 37.79 27.90 12.37
C MET A 1 38.17 26.46 12.05
N ALA A 2 37.48 25.66 11.25
CA ALA A 2 36.46 25.89 10.24
C ALA A 2 35.40 24.77 10.32
N ASN A 3 34.13 25.10 10.11
CA ASN A 3 33.08 24.12 9.85
C ASN A 3 33.21 23.68 8.39
N ASN A 4 33.60 22.43 8.15
CA ASN A 4 33.43 21.81 6.84
C ASN A 4 31.94 21.46 6.67
N MET A 5 31.17 22.40 6.12
CA MET A 5 29.88 22.09 5.52
C MET A 5 30.14 21.47 4.14
N THR A 6 30.25 20.15 4.09
CA THR A 6 30.03 19.41 2.84
C THR A 6 28.54 19.51 2.56
N MET A 7 28.15 20.47 1.72
CA MET A 7 26.83 20.48 1.09
C MET A 7 26.78 19.35 0.07
N ASP A 8 26.60 18.13 0.57
CA ASP A 8 26.16 17.00 -0.23
C ASP A 8 24.64 16.96 -0.12
N GLY A 9 23.94 17.21 -1.23
CA GLY A 9 22.48 17.24 -1.34
C GLY A 9 21.81 15.88 -1.13
N HIS A 10 22.44 14.99 -0.35
CA HIS A 10 21.82 13.77 0.13
C HIS A 10 20.77 14.16 1.16
N ARG A 11 19.49 13.97 0.80
CA ARG A 11 18.40 13.99 1.78
C ARG A 11 18.83 13.14 2.97
N ALA A 12 19.00 13.77 4.13
CA ALA A 12 19.30 13.05 5.36
C ALA A 12 18.12 12.13 5.68
N VAL A 13 18.26 10.85 5.31
CA VAL A 13 17.28 9.81 5.66
C VAL A 13 17.43 9.54 7.16
N PRO A 14 16.36 9.66 7.96
CA PRO A 14 16.44 9.41 9.40
C PRO A 14 17.03 8.03 9.71
N HIS A 15 17.80 7.90 10.80
CA HIS A 15 18.47 6.65 11.17
C HIS A 15 17.49 5.46 11.31
N ASP A 16 16.25 5.72 11.70
CA ASP A 16 15.20 4.71 11.86
C ASP A 16 14.30 4.53 10.63
N PHE A 17 14.61 5.19 9.50
CA PHE A 17 13.74 5.21 8.32
C PHE A 17 13.35 3.82 7.83
N LYS A 18 14.32 2.91 7.69
CA LYS A 18 14.05 1.54 7.23
C LYS A 18 13.06 0.81 8.14
N ARG A 19 13.21 0.97 9.47
CA ARG A 19 12.29 0.38 10.46
C ARG A 19 10.89 0.96 10.30
N VAL A 20 10.77 2.28 10.21
CA VAL A 20 9.48 2.96 10.02
C VAL A 20 8.81 2.53 8.71
N TYR A 21 9.57 2.46 7.62
CA TYR A 21 9.10 2.01 6.32
C TYR A 21 8.58 0.57 6.39
N SER A 22 9.39 -0.37 6.89
CA SER A 22 8.99 -1.78 7.03
C SER A 22 7.73 -1.93 7.89
N GLN A 23 7.65 -1.25 9.03
CA GLN A 23 6.46 -1.29 9.88
C GLN A 23 5.22 -0.74 9.17
N THR A 24 5.38 0.30 8.36
CA THR A 24 4.29 0.91 7.59
C THR A 24 3.77 -0.06 6.52
N CYS A 25 4.69 -0.73 5.83
CA CYS A 25 4.41 -1.78 4.84
C CYS A 25 3.69 -2.99 5.47
N GLU A 26 4.18 -3.52 6.59
CA GLU A 26 3.57 -4.63 7.32
C GLU A 26 2.15 -4.27 7.80
N ASN A 27 2.00 -3.07 8.39
CA ASN A 27 0.70 -2.58 8.84
C ASN A 27 -0.28 -2.42 7.68
N PHE A 28 0.20 -2.01 6.51
CA PHE A 28 -0.64 -1.93 5.31
C PHE A 28 -1.07 -3.31 4.83
N ALA A 29 -0.13 -4.26 4.70
CA ALA A 29 -0.43 -5.61 4.26
C ALA A 29 -1.49 -6.27 5.18
N HIS A 30 -1.30 -6.16 6.49
CA HIS A 30 -2.25 -6.69 7.48
C HIS A 30 -3.64 -6.04 7.37
N LYS A 31 -3.70 -4.72 7.19
CA LYS A 31 -4.98 -4.02 7.01
C LYS A 31 -5.68 -4.42 5.70
N LEU A 32 -4.92 -4.60 4.62
CA LEU A 32 -5.46 -5.05 3.33
C LEU A 32 -6.05 -6.46 3.44
N GLU A 33 -5.32 -7.40 4.04
CA GLU A 33 -5.80 -8.75 4.31
C GLU A 33 -7.06 -8.75 5.17
N THR A 34 -7.11 -7.90 6.21
CA THR A 34 -8.30 -7.76 7.06
C THR A 34 -9.52 -7.28 6.25
N GLN A 35 -9.34 -6.44 5.23
CA GLN A 35 -10.45 -6.03 4.37
C GLN A 35 -10.98 -7.16 3.48
N VAL A 36 -10.14 -8.14 3.11
CA VAL A 36 -10.62 -9.34 2.39
C VAL A 36 -11.71 -10.04 3.20
N PHE A 37 -11.48 -10.23 4.51
CA PHE A 37 -12.46 -10.85 5.40
C PHE A 37 -13.67 -9.94 5.65
N ALA A 38 -13.45 -8.64 5.85
CA ALA A 38 -14.53 -7.69 6.11
C ALA A 38 -15.51 -7.57 4.92
N VAL A 39 -15.02 -7.62 3.68
CA VAL A 39 -15.85 -7.62 2.47
C VAL A 39 -16.72 -8.88 2.37
N LEU A 40 -16.20 -10.03 2.83
CA LEU A 40 -16.92 -11.31 2.82
C LEU A 40 -17.93 -11.44 3.98
N GLU A 41 -17.86 -10.57 4.98
CA GLU A 41 -18.77 -10.61 6.11
C GLU A 41 -20.21 -10.31 5.68
N THR A 42 -21.12 -11.23 6.00
CA THR A 42 -22.53 -11.15 5.59
C THR A 42 -23.35 -10.25 6.51
N LYS A 43 -22.88 -10.02 7.73
CA LYS A 43 -23.52 -9.14 8.71
C LYS A 43 -22.78 -7.81 8.76
N PRO A 44 -23.42 -6.67 8.46
CA PRO A 44 -22.79 -5.38 8.64
C PRO A 44 -22.55 -5.15 10.14
N ASN A 45 -21.28 -5.00 10.52
CA ASN A 45 -20.91 -4.60 11.87
C ASN A 45 -21.00 -3.07 11.97
N THR A 46 -22.10 -2.58 12.54
CA THR A 46 -22.44 -1.14 12.62
C THR A 46 -21.55 -0.32 13.54
N ASP A 47 -20.79 -0.99 14.42
CA ASP A 47 -19.81 -0.34 15.30
C ASP A 47 -18.51 0.03 14.58
N PHE A 48 -18.31 -0.44 13.34
CA PHE A 48 -17.12 -0.19 12.56
C PHE A 48 -17.40 0.74 11.39
N LYS A 49 -16.36 1.48 10.99
CA LYS A 49 -16.35 2.28 9.78
C LYS A 49 -16.82 1.45 8.57
N PRO A 50 -17.60 2.00 7.62
CA PRO A 50 -17.94 1.32 6.37
C PRO A 50 -16.71 0.71 5.67
N VAL A 51 -16.90 -0.43 5.01
CA VAL A 51 -15.79 -1.13 4.31
C VAL A 51 -15.22 -0.26 3.20
N GLU A 52 -16.08 0.52 2.54
CA GLU A 52 -15.72 1.47 1.49
C GLU A 52 -14.73 2.53 1.97
N ASP A 53 -14.98 3.07 3.16
CA ASP A 53 -14.10 4.08 3.76
C ASP A 53 -12.76 3.47 4.20
N ARG A 54 -12.77 2.21 4.66
CA ARG A 54 -11.55 1.48 5.02
C ARG A 54 -10.70 1.19 3.79
N ILE A 55 -11.32 0.85 2.66
CA ILE A 55 -10.64 0.68 1.37
C ILE A 55 -10.07 2.02 0.88
N ALA A 56 -10.79 3.13 1.07
CA ALA A 56 -10.28 4.46 0.73
C ALA A 56 -9.03 4.83 1.57
N GLU A 57 -9.07 4.57 2.88
CA GLU A 57 -7.92 4.79 3.78
C GLU A 57 -6.70 3.94 3.40
N LEU A 58 -6.93 2.71 2.92
CA LEU A 58 -5.86 1.89 2.35
C LEU A 58 -5.27 2.57 1.12
N GLY A 59 -6.09 3.11 0.22
CA GLY A 59 -5.60 3.84 -0.95
C GLY A 59 -4.67 5.01 -0.59
N ASP A 60 -5.02 5.80 0.41
CA ASP A 60 -4.18 6.90 0.87
C ASP A 60 -2.90 6.41 1.56
N LYS A 61 -2.99 5.32 2.32
CA LYS A 61 -1.81 4.69 2.94
C LYS A 61 -0.87 4.06 1.92
N ALA A 62 -1.38 3.54 0.81
CA ALA A 62 -0.55 3.10 -0.30
C ALA A 62 0.27 4.27 -0.87
N LEU A 63 -0.34 5.45 -1.06
CA LEU A 63 0.39 6.64 -1.50
C LEU A 63 1.46 7.10 -0.51
N GLU A 64 1.17 7.06 0.80
CA GLU A 64 2.14 7.36 1.85
C GLU A 64 3.37 6.44 1.74
N ILE A 65 3.14 5.13 1.59
CA ILE A 65 4.22 4.15 1.39
C ILE A 65 5.01 4.47 0.12
N GLY A 66 4.34 4.78 -0.99
CA GLY A 66 5.01 5.14 -2.24
C GLY A 66 5.87 6.40 -2.12
N PHE A 67 5.40 7.40 -1.37
CA PHE A 67 6.17 8.61 -1.07
C PHE A 67 7.40 8.29 -0.21
N LEU A 68 7.22 7.52 0.86
CA LEU A 68 8.32 7.07 1.71
C LEU A 68 9.34 6.28 0.89
N ALA A 69 8.90 5.31 0.09
CA ALA A 69 9.76 4.50 -0.77
C ALA A 69 10.62 5.37 -1.68
N ASN A 70 10.04 6.38 -2.32
CA ASN A 70 10.81 7.32 -3.14
C ASN A 70 11.78 8.18 -2.32
N ALA A 71 11.38 8.63 -1.13
CA ALA A 71 12.24 9.43 -0.25
C ALA A 71 13.45 8.65 0.29
N GLY A 72 13.30 7.34 0.50
CA GLY A 72 14.36 6.44 0.97
C GLY A 72 15.00 5.57 -0.10
N GLU A 73 14.73 5.86 -1.38
CA GLU A 73 15.27 5.13 -2.54
C GLU A 73 15.02 3.60 -2.46
N MET A 74 13.85 3.23 -1.93
CA MET A 74 13.44 1.84 -1.76
C MET A 74 13.14 1.21 -3.12
N SER A 75 13.70 0.04 -3.35
CA SER A 75 13.44 -0.77 -4.54
C SER A 75 12.29 -1.73 -4.34
N ILE A 76 11.70 -2.21 -5.44
CA ILE A 76 10.66 -3.24 -5.40
C ILE A 76 11.20 -4.52 -4.75
N ARG A 77 10.34 -5.22 -4.02
CA ARG A 77 10.62 -6.56 -3.49
C ARG A 77 10.98 -7.51 -4.62
N ASP A 78 12.08 -8.24 -4.45
CA ASP A 78 12.50 -9.28 -5.39
C ASP A 78 11.63 -10.54 -5.25
N HIS A 79 10.42 -10.47 -5.79
CA HIS A 79 9.48 -11.57 -5.79
C HIS A 79 8.89 -11.78 -7.19
N PRO A 80 8.90 -13.01 -7.75
CA PRO A 80 8.49 -13.25 -9.14
C PRO A 80 7.09 -12.74 -9.48
N LYS A 81 6.13 -12.88 -8.56
CA LYS A 81 4.74 -12.41 -8.78
C LYS A 81 4.64 -10.88 -8.85
N VAL A 82 5.46 -10.18 -8.05
CA VAL A 82 5.52 -8.71 -8.03
C VAL A 82 6.11 -8.20 -9.33
N LYS A 83 7.23 -8.78 -9.77
CA LYS A 83 7.87 -8.48 -11.06
C LYS A 83 6.95 -8.79 -12.24
N LEU A 84 6.23 -9.91 -12.20
CA LEU A 84 5.30 -10.30 -13.27
C LEU A 84 4.13 -9.31 -13.41
N LYS A 85 3.55 -8.86 -12.29
CA LYS A 85 2.40 -7.94 -12.30
C LYS A 85 2.81 -6.51 -12.63
N TRP A 86 3.94 -6.02 -12.11
CA TRP A 86 4.29 -4.60 -12.14
C TRP A 86 5.48 -4.26 -13.04
N GLY A 87 6.25 -5.24 -13.50
CA GLY A 87 7.40 -5.02 -14.35
C GLY A 87 8.48 -4.17 -13.68
N ASN A 88 8.91 -3.12 -14.38
CA ASN A 88 10.00 -2.23 -13.96
C ASN A 88 9.52 -0.93 -13.29
N LEU A 89 8.25 -0.87 -12.87
CA LEU A 89 7.72 0.29 -12.18
C LEU A 89 8.42 0.50 -10.83
N SER A 90 8.60 1.77 -10.46
CA SER A 90 9.05 2.13 -9.12
C SER A 90 7.99 1.78 -8.07
N VAL A 91 8.40 1.61 -6.81
CA VAL A 91 7.47 1.39 -5.69
C VAL A 91 6.41 2.50 -5.62
N GLN A 92 6.79 3.75 -5.91
CA GLN A 92 5.87 4.88 -5.92
C GLN A 92 4.78 4.75 -6.99
N GLU A 93 5.15 4.36 -8.21
CA GLU A 93 4.20 4.13 -9.30
C GLU A 93 3.29 2.94 -9.00
N ILE A 94 3.83 1.86 -8.44
CA ILE A 94 3.05 0.70 -8.02
C ILE A 94 2.05 1.10 -6.94
N CYS A 95 2.47 1.85 -5.93
CA CYS A 95 1.57 2.36 -4.88
C CYS A 95 0.45 3.25 -5.42
N ARG A 96 0.70 4.05 -6.46
CA ARG A 96 -0.35 4.80 -7.15
C ARG A 96 -1.35 3.86 -7.85
N LYS A 97 -0.85 2.85 -8.56
CA LYS A 97 -1.72 1.84 -9.19
C LYS A 97 -2.51 1.02 -8.16
N ILE A 98 -1.93 0.70 -7.02
CA ILE A 98 -2.63 0.05 -5.89
C ILE A 98 -3.79 0.93 -5.42
N LYS A 99 -3.59 2.25 -5.27
CA LYS A 99 -4.68 3.17 -4.93
C LYS A 99 -5.79 3.16 -5.99
N ASP A 100 -5.42 3.18 -7.28
CA ASP A 100 -6.39 3.13 -8.37
C ASP A 100 -7.18 1.81 -8.35
N GLU A 101 -6.52 0.66 -8.15
CA GLU A 101 -7.19 -0.64 -8.03
C GLU A 101 -8.12 -0.69 -6.80
N LEU A 102 -7.71 -0.11 -5.66
CA LEU A 102 -8.56 0.00 -4.47
C LEU A 102 -9.78 0.91 -4.70
N HIS A 103 -9.62 2.00 -5.46
CA HIS A 103 -10.72 2.86 -5.86
C HIS A 103 -11.75 2.08 -6.70
N ASP A 104 -11.29 1.34 -7.70
CA ASP A 104 -12.16 0.52 -8.55
C ASP A 104 -12.89 -0.57 -7.74
N ILE A 105 -12.21 -1.19 -6.78
CA ILE A 105 -12.83 -2.19 -5.88
C ILE A 105 -13.92 -1.53 -5.04
N ARG A 106 -13.67 -0.34 -4.50
CA ARG A 106 -14.66 0.43 -3.72
C ARG A 106 -15.88 0.77 -4.56
N GLU A 107 -15.70 1.25 -5.79
CA GLU A 107 -16.83 1.58 -6.67
C GLU A 107 -17.66 0.34 -7.01
N GLN A 108 -17.00 -0.80 -7.27
CA GLN A 108 -17.68 -2.06 -7.57
C GLN A 108 -18.37 -2.69 -6.36
N PHE A 109 -17.93 -2.39 -5.14
CA PHE A 109 -18.55 -2.88 -3.91
C PHE A 109 -20.04 -2.49 -3.82
N HIS A 110 -20.42 -1.33 -4.36
CA HIS A 110 -21.83 -0.89 -4.44
C HIS A 110 -22.68 -1.70 -5.44
N HIS A 111 -22.04 -2.42 -6.38
CA HIS A 111 -22.71 -3.05 -7.53
C HIS A 111 -22.93 -4.57 -7.40
N THR A 112 -22.79 -5.15 -6.20
CA THR A 112 -23.35 -6.45 -5.75
C THR A 112 -22.41 -7.67 -5.72
N ASP A 113 -21.16 -7.62 -6.18
CA ASP A 113 -20.24 -8.77 -6.09
C ASP A 113 -19.15 -8.61 -5.02
N ARG A 114 -19.54 -8.88 -3.78
CA ARG A 114 -18.63 -8.91 -2.63
C ARG A 114 -17.54 -9.97 -2.80
N LYS A 115 -17.85 -11.11 -3.44
CA LYS A 115 -16.88 -12.18 -3.64
C LYS A 115 -15.79 -11.74 -4.61
N ALA A 116 -16.16 -11.18 -5.75
CA ALA A 116 -15.21 -10.62 -6.71
C ALA A 116 -14.35 -9.50 -6.09
N SER A 117 -14.95 -8.64 -5.27
CA SER A 117 -14.22 -7.59 -4.54
C SER A 117 -13.18 -8.17 -3.58
N ALA A 118 -13.53 -9.21 -2.83
CA ALA A 118 -12.61 -9.91 -1.93
C ALA A 118 -11.49 -10.63 -2.68
N GLU A 119 -11.80 -11.30 -3.78
CA GLU A 119 -10.81 -11.95 -4.65
C GLU A 119 -9.80 -10.94 -5.21
N ARG A 120 -10.26 -9.76 -5.62
CA ARG A 120 -9.39 -8.67 -6.09
C ARG A 120 -8.49 -8.13 -4.97
N LEU A 121 -9.02 -7.91 -3.77
CA LEU A 121 -8.21 -7.49 -2.61
C LEU A 121 -7.15 -8.54 -2.23
N ALA A 122 -7.51 -9.82 -2.25
CA ALA A 122 -6.57 -10.91 -1.99
C ALA A 122 -5.49 -11.01 -3.07
N ALA A 123 -5.87 -10.86 -4.35
CA ALA A 123 -4.93 -10.82 -5.46
C ALA A 123 -3.93 -9.65 -5.32
N LEU A 124 -4.41 -8.48 -4.87
CA LEU A 124 -3.60 -7.30 -4.62
C LEU A 124 -2.58 -7.53 -3.48
N ALA A 125 -3.00 -8.18 -2.40
CA ALA A 125 -2.13 -8.52 -1.27
C ALA A 125 -0.96 -9.44 -1.67
N MET A 126 -1.18 -10.36 -2.63
CA MET A 126 -0.13 -11.27 -3.13
C MET A 126 0.95 -10.59 -3.99
N VAL A 127 0.71 -9.36 -4.44
CA VAL A 127 1.58 -8.64 -5.37
C VAL A 127 2.06 -7.29 -4.83
N LEU A 128 2.01 -7.07 -3.51
CA LEU A 128 2.55 -5.86 -2.91
C LEU A 128 4.05 -5.71 -3.19
N PRO A 129 4.54 -4.48 -3.43
CA PRO A 129 5.93 -4.24 -3.83
C PRO A 129 6.94 -4.30 -2.67
N PHE A 130 6.51 -4.70 -1.47
CA PHE A 130 7.30 -4.69 -0.22
C PHE A 130 7.13 -5.98 0.59
#